data_AF-A0A7S0QMU4-F1
#
_entry.id   AF-A0A7S0QMU4-F1
#
_cell.length_a   1.000
_cell.length_b   1.000
_cell.length_c   1.000
_cell.angle_alpha   90.00
_cell.angle_beta   90.00
_cell.angle_gamma   90.00
#
_symmetry.space_group_name_H-M   'P 1'
#
loop_
_entity.id
_entity.type
_entity.pdbx_description
1 polymer ?
#
loop_
_entity_poly.entity_id
_entity_poly.type
_entity_poly.pdbx_seq_one_letter_code
_entity_poly.pdbx_strand_id
1 'polypeptide(L)'
;SSTEHRGSTFLKLWDVIIFASCIFVAITIPFEFGVLSWSPHDLSLCSIRYPQGNATVFIIALGNLITDVVFILDIFLNFVQGYWELRVNGCPRWHLVDDLPSVRTHYLKTGFLWDVVGQIPFHYLDCIHEDVMWGIELLHMLRLLKLLRLYRIKEAIRTLYRKFPRFRLMITAFELLLALFLSAHWMGCVYFFVGFNKNGWVALQEGIMVPDDSDGAGPDAYALNMDGLYYASVTAIYWAATTMTTIGYGDIVAWTAVEKTVAVAVMVLGCALFAWTTSKITSVITAEPFCAKRFSNRLQETRDFFREHRLPPALEKRIGALHMLMHPEGTMHDESGLLRDLPEGLAAEVQHHLLRDVMAKCPLFAACGAPARRRICRRMRLCYVPEGESLYEEGDTADAVFFVRAGAVDLLEPPGPGPGSGPSGGGGSDLWAGRRGVHTGGGGG
;
A
#
# COMPACT_ATOMS: atom_id res chain seq x y z
N SER A 1 5.21 30.51 11.84
CA SER A 1 4.67 29.37 11.08
C SER A 1 3.45 28.83 11.81
N SER A 2 2.25 29.29 11.45
CA SER A 2 0.99 28.91 12.09
C SER A 2 0.30 27.72 11.43
N THR A 3 0.95 27.06 10.47
CA THR A 3 0.46 25.89 9.76
C THR A 3 1.12 24.61 10.28
N GLU A 4 0.31 23.60 10.55
CA GLU A 4 0.83 22.29 10.92
C GLU A 4 1.35 21.57 9.67
N HIS A 5 2.62 21.20 9.70
CA HIS A 5 3.22 20.40 8.64
C HIS A 5 2.65 18.99 8.66
N ARG A 6 2.17 18.48 7.50
CA ARG A 6 1.74 17.07 7.28
C ARG A 6 2.73 15.98 7.78
N GLY A 7 3.97 16.35 8.10
CA GLY A 7 4.98 15.48 8.69
C GLY A 7 4.89 15.30 10.22
N SER A 8 4.09 16.11 10.92
CA SER A 8 3.99 16.09 12.38
C SER A 8 3.46 14.74 12.88
N THR A 9 3.95 14.30 14.05
CA THR A 9 3.49 13.05 14.68
C THR A 9 2.01 13.12 15.02
N PHE A 10 1.53 14.32 15.37
CA PHE A 10 0.12 14.62 15.64
C PHE A 10 -0.77 14.32 14.42
N LEU A 11 -0.49 14.91 13.25
CA LEU A 11 -1.32 14.69 12.06
C LEU A 11 -1.32 13.23 11.60
N LYS A 12 -0.20 12.50 11.79
CA LYS A 12 -0.16 11.06 11.51
C LYS A 12 -1.06 10.25 12.43
N LEU A 13 -1.11 10.60 13.72
CA LEU A 13 -2.02 9.96 14.67
C LEU A 13 -3.48 10.34 14.34
N TRP A 14 -3.70 11.60 13.98
CA TRP A 14 -5.01 12.11 13.56
C TRP A 14 -5.55 11.35 12.34
N ASP A 15 -4.74 11.13 11.31
CA ASP A 15 -5.14 10.35 10.13
C ASP A 15 -5.59 8.92 10.49
N VAL A 16 -4.98 8.30 11.52
CA VAL A 16 -5.39 6.97 12.02
C VAL A 16 -6.72 7.06 12.76
N ILE A 17 -6.93 8.09 13.58
CA ILE A 17 -8.19 8.34 14.27
C ILE A 17 -9.32 8.51 13.25
N ILE A 18 -9.12 9.36 12.23
CA ILE A 18 -10.10 9.57 11.16
C ILE A 18 -10.39 8.28 10.41
N PHE A 19 -9.37 7.49 10.08
CA PHE A 19 -9.56 6.20 9.43
C PHE A 19 -10.40 5.24 10.28
N ALA A 20 -10.13 5.15 11.58
CA ALA A 20 -10.90 4.31 12.50
C ALA A 20 -12.36 4.81 12.64
N SER A 21 -12.56 6.13 12.76
CA SER A 21 -13.89 6.74 12.79
C SER A 21 -14.69 6.49 11.51
N CYS A 22 -14.04 6.52 10.34
CA CYS A 22 -14.69 6.17 9.07
C CYS A 22 -15.13 4.71 9.02
N ILE A 23 -14.32 3.77 9.53
CA ILE A 23 -14.69 2.35 9.61
C ILE A 23 -15.88 2.17 10.56
N PHE A 24 -15.85 2.82 11.72
CA PHE A 24 -16.96 2.80 12.67
C PHE A 24 -18.27 3.23 12.00
N VAL A 25 -18.28 4.40 11.36
CA VAL A 25 -19.45 4.94 10.64
C VAL A 25 -19.89 4.05 9.48
N ALA A 26 -18.95 3.41 8.77
CA ALA A 26 -19.27 2.46 7.70
C ALA A 26 -20.02 1.23 8.20
N ILE A 27 -19.84 0.86 9.47
CA ILE A 27 -20.49 -0.30 10.10
C ILE A 27 -21.79 0.14 10.79
N THR A 28 -21.75 1.18 11.62
CA THR A 28 -22.90 1.55 12.45
C THR A 28 -24.02 2.18 11.66
N ILE A 29 -23.76 3.11 10.74
CA ILE A 29 -24.85 3.83 10.05
C ILE A 29 -25.77 2.92 9.23
N PRO A 30 -25.27 1.98 8.39
CA PRO A 30 -26.14 1.04 7.68
C PRO A 30 -26.87 0.07 8.62
N PHE A 31 -26.22 -0.32 9.72
CA PHE A 31 -26.82 -1.18 10.74
C PHE A 31 -27.97 -0.46 11.45
N GLU A 32 -27.77 0.77 11.88
CA GLU A 32 -28.81 1.59 12.50
C GLU A 32 -30.00 1.80 11.56
N PHE A 33 -29.72 2.10 10.29
CA PHE A 33 -30.76 2.33 9.30
C PHE A 33 -31.50 1.04 8.92
N GLY A 34 -30.78 -0.04 8.62
CA GLY A 34 -31.38 -1.28 8.12
C GLY A 34 -31.93 -2.20 9.21
N VAL A 35 -31.32 -2.15 10.40
CA VAL A 35 -31.45 -3.14 11.48
C VAL A 35 -31.87 -2.49 12.81
N LEU A 36 -32.03 -1.17 12.93
CA LEU A 36 -32.55 -0.58 14.17
C LEU A 36 -33.61 0.50 13.93
N SER A 37 -33.97 0.78 12.68
CA SER A 37 -34.93 1.84 12.32
C SER A 37 -36.36 1.60 12.79
N TRP A 38 -36.73 0.35 13.09
CA TRP A 38 -38.05 0.01 13.63
C TRP A 38 -38.21 0.28 15.13
N SER A 39 -37.13 0.59 15.88
CA SER A 39 -37.23 1.09 17.25
C SER A 39 -36.93 2.60 17.28
N PRO A 40 -37.93 3.46 16.97
CA PRO A 40 -37.73 4.90 16.84
C PRO A 40 -37.28 5.59 18.14
N HIS A 41 -37.50 4.98 19.30
CA HIS A 41 -37.17 5.56 20.61
C HIS A 41 -35.74 5.26 21.09
N ASP A 42 -35.05 4.28 20.51
CA ASP A 42 -33.80 3.75 21.10
C ASP A 42 -32.52 4.36 20.53
N LEU A 43 -32.56 5.05 19.39
CA LEU A 43 -31.31 5.49 18.76
C LEU A 43 -30.96 6.94 18.98
N SER A 44 -31.91 7.86 19.19
CA SER A 44 -31.65 9.31 19.30
C SER A 44 -30.86 9.73 20.56
N LEU A 45 -30.49 11.02 20.71
CA LEU A 45 -29.89 11.56 21.96
C LEU A 45 -30.68 11.19 23.23
N CYS A 46 -31.98 10.93 23.07
CA CYS A 46 -32.85 10.50 24.13
C CYS A 46 -32.44 9.12 24.71
N SER A 47 -31.74 8.23 23.97
CA SER A 47 -31.22 6.96 24.50
C SER A 47 -29.93 7.10 25.32
N ILE A 48 -29.13 8.15 25.05
CA ILE A 48 -28.02 8.56 25.93
C ILE A 48 -28.57 9.17 27.22
N ARG A 49 -29.71 9.87 27.13
CA ARG A 49 -30.37 10.55 28.27
C ARG A 49 -31.23 9.62 29.13
N TYR A 50 -31.80 8.57 28.53
CA TYR A 50 -32.64 7.56 29.18
C TYR A 50 -32.24 6.15 28.68
N PRO A 51 -31.14 5.57 29.21
CA PRO A 51 -30.74 4.23 28.82
C PRO A 51 -31.77 3.21 29.34
N GLN A 52 -32.63 2.69 28.48
CA GLN A 52 -33.63 1.65 28.77
C GLN A 52 -32.97 0.25 28.97
N GLY A 53 -31.81 0.18 29.64
CA GLY A 53 -31.14 -1.07 30.00
C GLY A 53 -30.31 -1.77 28.91
N ASN A 54 -30.29 -1.28 27.66
CA ASN A 54 -29.54 -1.92 26.56
C ASN A 54 -28.14 -1.29 26.35
N ALA A 55 -27.09 -1.91 26.91
CA ALA A 55 -25.72 -1.40 26.89
C ALA A 55 -25.15 -1.24 25.46
N THR A 56 -25.57 -2.07 24.50
CA THR A 56 -25.06 -2.03 23.12
C THR A 56 -25.50 -0.75 22.40
N VAL A 57 -26.78 -0.39 22.55
CA VAL A 57 -27.36 0.84 21.99
C VAL A 57 -26.68 2.08 22.56
N PHE A 58 -26.43 2.09 23.87
CA PHE A 58 -25.68 3.18 24.53
C PHE A 58 -24.26 3.34 23.96
N ILE A 59 -23.53 2.23 23.77
CA ILE A 59 -22.17 2.26 23.20
C ILE A 59 -22.17 2.80 21.78
N ILE A 60 -23.13 2.38 20.95
CA ILE A 60 -23.28 2.85 19.57
C ILE A 60 -23.56 4.37 19.55
N ALA A 61 -24.51 4.82 20.37
CA ALA A 61 -24.86 6.23 20.47
C ALA A 61 -23.69 7.10 20.96
N LEU A 62 -22.93 6.63 21.95
CA LEU A 62 -21.71 7.30 22.42
C LEU A 62 -20.63 7.35 21.31
N GLY A 63 -20.44 6.26 20.58
CA GLY A 63 -19.52 6.20 19.45
C GLY A 63 -19.90 7.17 18.32
N ASN A 64 -21.20 7.32 18.03
CA ASN A 64 -21.71 8.31 17.08
C ASN A 64 -21.38 9.74 17.52
N LEU A 65 -21.56 10.06 18.81
CA LEU A 65 -21.18 11.37 19.35
C LEU A 65 -19.66 11.63 19.22
N ILE A 66 -18.84 10.65 19.59
CA ILE A 66 -17.38 10.76 19.51
C ILE A 66 -16.94 10.99 18.07
N THR A 67 -17.45 10.18 17.13
CA THR A 67 -17.09 10.32 15.71
C THR A 67 -17.56 11.65 15.13
N ASP A 68 -18.73 12.16 15.53
CA ASP A 68 -19.20 13.48 15.12
C ASP A 68 -18.28 14.60 15.62
N VAL A 69 -17.84 14.56 16.88
CA VAL A 69 -16.87 15.53 17.43
C VAL A 69 -15.54 15.44 16.69
N VAL A 70 -15.01 14.24 16.48
CA VAL A 70 -13.76 14.02 15.74
C VAL A 70 -13.84 14.60 14.33
N PHE A 71 -14.95 14.38 13.63
CA PHE A 71 -15.16 14.86 12.28
C PHE A 71 -15.39 16.37 12.17
N ILE A 72 -15.98 16.99 13.19
CA ILE A 72 -16.06 18.44 13.31
C ILE A 72 -14.65 19.03 13.50
N LEU A 73 -13.85 18.44 14.40
CA LEU A 73 -12.45 18.85 14.58
C LEU A 73 -11.63 18.68 13.31
N ASP A 74 -11.89 17.63 12.53
CA ASP A 74 -11.21 17.39 11.25
C ASP A 74 -11.49 18.51 10.24
N ILE A 75 -12.73 19.02 10.17
CA ILE A 75 -13.06 20.17 9.33
C ILE A 75 -12.17 21.37 9.70
N PHE A 76 -12.04 21.68 10.99
CA PHE A 76 -11.18 22.78 11.44
C PHE A 76 -9.71 22.55 11.12
N LEU A 77 -9.20 21.32 11.27
CA LEU A 77 -7.82 20.98 10.94
C LEU A 77 -7.56 21.09 9.43
N ASN A 78 -8.51 20.68 8.58
CA ASN A 78 -8.38 20.81 7.12
C ASN A 78 -8.27 22.29 6.68
N PHE A 79 -8.82 23.25 7.44
CA PHE A 79 -8.63 24.68 7.18
C PHE A 79 -7.23 25.22 7.52
N VAL A 80 -6.41 24.45 8.23
CA VAL A 80 -5.04 24.82 8.68
C VAL A 80 -3.98 23.92 8.03
N GLN A 81 -4.37 22.75 7.52
CA GLN A 81 -3.45 21.76 6.98
C GLN A 81 -2.95 22.15 5.58
N GLY A 82 -1.63 22.30 5.44
CA GLY A 82 -0.99 22.55 4.14
C GLY A 82 -1.16 21.39 3.16
N TYR A 83 -1.26 21.72 1.87
CA TYR A 83 -1.39 20.74 0.78
C TYR A 83 -0.20 20.81 -0.17
N TRP A 84 0.08 19.69 -0.85
CA TRP A 84 1.13 19.61 -1.87
C TRP A 84 0.52 19.92 -3.22
N GLU A 85 1.02 20.97 -3.87
CA GLU A 85 0.60 21.36 -5.21
C GLU A 85 1.75 21.18 -6.19
N LEU A 86 1.45 20.66 -7.38
CA LEU A 86 2.41 20.61 -8.47
C LEU A 86 2.43 21.98 -9.16
N ARG A 87 3.41 22.81 -8.87
CA ARG A 87 3.60 24.09 -9.58
C ARG A 87 4.37 23.87 -10.87
N VAL A 88 3.83 24.35 -11.98
CA VAL A 88 4.42 24.25 -13.33
C VAL A 88 5.05 25.58 -13.76
N ASN A 89 5.69 26.28 -12.81
CA ASN A 89 6.42 27.52 -13.11
C ASN A 89 7.83 27.15 -13.57
N GLY A 90 7.94 26.71 -14.82
CA GLY A 90 9.17 26.14 -15.40
C GLY A 90 9.21 24.63 -15.21
N CYS A 91 9.98 24.13 -14.25
CA CYS A 91 10.07 22.70 -13.96
C CYS A 91 8.95 22.26 -12.99
N PRO A 92 8.19 21.19 -13.29
CA PRO A 92 7.15 20.69 -12.42
C PRO A 92 7.75 20.23 -11.09
N ARG A 93 7.41 20.94 -10.01
CA ARG A 93 7.90 20.62 -8.66
C ARG A 93 6.74 20.60 -7.67
N TRP A 94 6.77 19.62 -6.79
CA TRP A 94 5.92 19.59 -5.61
C TRP A 94 6.32 20.73 -4.68
N HIS A 95 5.42 21.70 -4.54
CA HIS A 95 5.55 22.82 -3.64
C HIS A 95 4.55 22.64 -2.50
N LEU A 96 5.01 22.73 -1.26
CA LEU A 96 4.14 22.75 -0.10
C LEU A 96 3.50 24.12 -0.01
N VAL A 97 2.18 24.20 -0.14
CA VAL A 97 1.42 25.44 0.06
C VAL A 97 0.99 25.47 1.52
N ASP A 98 1.56 26.40 2.27
CA ASP A 98 1.36 26.58 3.71
C ASP A 98 0.83 27.97 4.08
N ASP A 99 0.40 28.77 3.12
CA ASP A 99 -0.28 30.03 3.38
C ASP A 99 -1.77 29.81 3.64
N LEU A 100 -2.26 30.31 4.78
CA LEU A 100 -3.64 30.11 5.23
C LEU A 100 -4.70 30.55 4.21
N PRO A 101 -4.58 31.70 3.50
CA PRO A 101 -5.59 32.11 2.53
C PRO A 101 -5.75 31.12 1.37
N SER A 102 -4.64 30.60 0.82
CA SER A 102 -4.70 29.62 -0.28
C SER A 102 -5.20 28.27 0.22
N VAL A 103 -4.75 27.80 1.39
CA VAL A 103 -5.22 26.54 2.00
C VAL A 103 -6.74 26.56 2.17
N ARG A 104 -7.30 27.62 2.77
CA ARG A 104 -8.74 27.74 3.00
C ARG A 104 -9.53 27.78 1.68
N THR A 105 -9.07 28.56 0.70
CA THR A 105 -9.72 28.68 -0.60
C THR A 105 -9.70 27.34 -1.36
N HIS A 106 -8.59 26.62 -1.28
CA HIS A 106 -8.45 25.29 -1.87
C HIS A 106 -9.44 24.31 -1.22
N TYR A 107 -9.47 24.23 0.11
CA TYR A 107 -10.36 23.33 0.85
C TYR A 107 -11.85 23.60 0.59
N LEU A 108 -12.26 24.88 0.54
CA LEU A 108 -13.63 25.29 0.22
C LEU A 108 -14.10 24.79 -1.15
N LYS A 109 -13.19 24.63 -2.12
CA LYS A 109 -13.51 24.18 -3.48
C LYS A 109 -13.49 22.66 -3.64
N THR A 110 -12.68 21.94 -2.87
CA THR A 110 -12.40 20.52 -3.11
C THR A 110 -13.17 19.58 -2.19
N GLY A 111 -13.23 19.88 -0.88
CA GLY A 111 -13.69 18.92 0.14
C GLY A 111 -14.73 19.45 1.11
N PHE A 112 -14.78 20.76 1.34
CA PHE A 112 -15.62 21.34 2.40
C PHE A 112 -17.10 20.97 2.29
N LEU A 113 -17.69 21.04 1.09
CA LEU A 113 -19.10 20.69 0.89
C LEU A 113 -19.39 19.25 1.35
N TRP A 114 -18.55 18.30 0.96
CA TRP A 114 -18.70 16.89 1.33
C TRP A 114 -18.54 16.66 2.83
N ASP A 115 -17.61 17.38 3.46
CA ASP A 115 -17.39 17.27 4.90
C ASP A 115 -18.54 17.86 5.70
N VAL A 116 -19.12 18.99 5.28
CA VAL A 116 -20.26 19.62 5.94
C VAL A 116 -21.53 18.81 5.76
N VAL A 117 -21.85 18.40 4.53
CA VAL A 117 -23.05 17.59 4.25
C VAL A 117 -23.00 16.27 5.00
N GLY A 118 -21.81 15.65 5.07
CA GLY A 118 -21.59 14.44 5.86
C GLY A 118 -21.53 14.64 7.37
N GLN A 119 -21.65 15.87 7.88
CA GLN A 119 -21.61 16.18 9.33
C GLN A 119 -22.94 16.66 9.90
N ILE A 120 -23.97 16.86 9.07
CA ILE A 120 -25.25 17.35 9.56
C ILE A 120 -25.83 16.32 10.54
N PRO A 121 -26.02 16.67 11.82
CA PRO A 121 -26.38 15.71 12.84
C PRO A 121 -27.89 15.51 12.89
N PHE A 122 -28.47 14.99 11.80
CA PHE A 122 -29.92 14.76 11.67
C PHE A 122 -30.48 13.87 12.79
N HIS A 123 -29.63 13.01 13.35
CA HIS A 123 -29.92 12.12 14.46
C HIS A 123 -30.34 12.81 15.77
N TYR A 124 -30.01 14.10 15.95
CA TYR A 124 -30.36 14.87 17.16
C TYR A 124 -31.67 15.64 17.05
N LEU A 125 -32.25 15.72 15.85
CA LEU A 125 -33.50 16.45 15.62
C LEU A 125 -34.71 15.70 16.18
N ASP A 126 -34.64 14.36 16.22
CA ASP A 126 -35.71 13.48 16.72
C ASP A 126 -36.09 13.74 18.20
N CYS A 127 -35.19 14.32 19.00
CA CYS A 127 -35.40 14.58 20.44
C CYS A 127 -35.88 16.04 20.71
N ILE A 128 -36.01 16.89 19.67
CA ILE A 128 -36.37 18.33 19.81
C ILE A 128 -37.83 18.61 19.45
N HIS A 129 -38.45 17.81 18.58
CA HIS A 129 -39.84 17.99 18.15
C HIS A 129 -40.61 16.67 18.14
N GLU A 130 -41.44 16.45 19.17
CA GLU A 130 -42.38 15.32 19.26
C GLU A 130 -43.51 15.42 18.20
N ASP A 131 -43.77 16.61 17.65
CA ASP A 131 -44.96 16.88 16.81
C ASP A 131 -44.73 16.74 15.29
N VAL A 132 -43.51 16.51 14.81
CA VAL A 132 -43.21 16.46 13.37
C VAL A 132 -43.22 15.02 12.85
N MET A 133 -44.41 14.43 12.78
CA MET A 133 -44.62 13.05 12.34
C MET A 133 -44.37 12.81 10.83
N TRP A 134 -44.31 13.85 10.00
CA TRP A 134 -44.36 13.71 8.52
C TRP A 134 -42.99 13.77 7.80
N GLY A 135 -41.88 13.59 8.52
CA GLY A 135 -40.53 13.66 7.93
C GLY A 135 -39.46 12.76 8.54
N ILE A 136 -39.80 11.97 9.56
CA ILE A 136 -38.84 11.19 10.37
C ILE A 136 -38.10 10.15 9.50
N GLU A 137 -38.80 9.45 8.61
CA GLU A 137 -38.18 8.46 7.70
C GLU A 137 -37.18 9.09 6.71
N LEU A 138 -37.50 10.27 6.17
CA LEU A 138 -36.58 10.99 5.29
C LEU A 138 -35.36 11.52 6.06
N LEU A 139 -35.55 11.99 7.29
CA LEU A 139 -34.47 12.41 8.18
C LEU A 139 -33.56 11.24 8.56
N HIS A 140 -34.12 10.03 8.71
CA HIS A 140 -33.35 8.79 8.94
C HIS A 140 -32.53 8.40 7.71
N MET A 141 -33.08 8.52 6.51
CA MET A 141 -32.35 8.32 5.25
C MET A 141 -31.18 9.30 5.06
N LEU A 142 -31.34 10.55 5.51
CA LEU A 142 -30.26 11.55 5.44
C LEU A 142 -29.05 11.18 6.31
N ARG A 143 -29.19 10.26 7.28
CA ARG A 143 -28.04 9.73 8.06
C ARG A 143 -27.02 9.01 7.15
N LEU A 144 -27.48 8.42 6.05
CA LEU A 144 -26.61 7.77 5.06
C LEU A 144 -25.63 8.75 4.40
N LEU A 145 -25.90 10.07 4.42
CA LEU A 145 -24.97 11.08 3.91
C LEU A 145 -23.63 11.07 4.66
N LYS A 146 -23.57 10.58 5.90
CA LYS A 146 -22.32 10.38 6.64
C LYS A 146 -21.36 9.43 5.90
N LEU A 147 -21.88 8.49 5.09
CA LEU A 147 -21.07 7.56 4.29
C LEU A 147 -20.31 8.26 3.16
N LEU A 148 -20.65 9.50 2.79
CA LEU A 148 -19.87 10.27 1.83
C LEU A 148 -18.42 10.39 2.27
N ARG A 149 -18.15 10.47 3.59
CA ARG A 149 -16.80 10.57 4.17
C ARG A 149 -15.89 9.39 3.88
N LEU A 150 -16.41 8.26 3.40
CA LEU A 150 -15.59 7.11 2.99
C LEU A 150 -14.63 7.45 1.85
N TYR A 151 -14.80 8.60 1.16
CA TYR A 151 -13.78 9.12 0.25
C TYR A 151 -12.39 9.26 0.90
N ARG A 152 -12.34 9.55 2.21
CA ARG A 152 -11.10 9.72 2.99
C ARG A 152 -10.32 8.42 3.14
N ILE A 153 -10.99 7.26 3.17
CA ILE A 153 -10.36 5.93 3.26
C ILE A 153 -9.37 5.73 2.10
N LYS A 154 -9.70 6.21 0.89
CA LYS A 154 -8.81 6.09 -0.28
C LYS A 154 -7.49 6.84 -0.09
N GLU A 155 -7.52 8.02 0.53
CA GLU A 155 -6.30 8.79 0.80
C GLU A 155 -5.47 8.15 1.92
N ALA A 156 -6.12 7.63 2.97
CA ALA A 156 -5.46 6.89 4.04
C ALA A 156 -4.72 5.64 3.53
N ILE A 157 -5.39 4.82 2.71
CA ILE A 157 -4.78 3.64 2.08
C ILE A 157 -3.60 4.03 1.19
N ARG A 158 -3.74 5.08 0.37
CA ARG A 158 -2.65 5.59 -0.49
C ARG A 158 -1.44 6.04 0.34
N THR A 159 -1.67 6.66 1.48
CA THR A 159 -0.60 7.07 2.40
C THR A 159 0.09 5.86 3.03
N LEU A 160 -0.68 4.83 3.40
CA LEU A 160 -0.12 3.59 3.94
C LEU A 160 0.79 2.88 2.93
N TYR A 161 0.39 2.78 1.66
CA TYR A 161 1.21 2.22 0.59
C TYR A 161 2.53 2.98 0.39
N ARG A 162 2.52 4.31 0.46
CA ARG A 162 3.73 5.14 0.32
C ARG A 162 4.68 4.99 1.49
N LYS A 163 4.14 4.91 2.72
CA LYS A 163 4.93 4.83 3.95
C LYS A 163 5.54 3.45 4.16
N PHE A 164 4.82 2.41 3.74
CA PHE A 164 5.18 1.02 4.01
C PHE A 164 5.19 0.18 2.71
N PRO A 165 6.07 0.49 1.75
CA PRO A 165 6.13 -0.25 0.48
C PRO A 165 6.47 -1.74 0.67
N ARG A 166 7.18 -2.10 1.74
CA ARG A 166 7.48 -3.50 2.11
C ARG A 166 6.23 -4.30 2.50
N PHE A 167 5.23 -3.65 3.07
CA PHE A 167 3.99 -4.29 3.53
C PHE A 167 2.87 -4.22 2.49
N ARG A 168 3.19 -3.95 1.21
CA ARG A 168 2.20 -3.79 0.13
C ARG A 168 1.22 -4.96 0.02
N LEU A 169 1.69 -6.21 0.18
CA LEU A 169 0.82 -7.38 0.16
C LEU A 169 -0.18 -7.36 1.32
N MET A 170 0.30 -7.14 2.55
CA MET A 170 -0.54 -7.09 3.75
C MET A 170 -1.57 -5.94 3.69
N ILE A 171 -1.15 -4.76 3.22
CA ILE A 171 -2.05 -3.61 3.03
C ILE A 171 -3.15 -3.94 2.01
N THR A 172 -2.79 -4.59 0.91
CA THR A 172 -3.76 -5.00 -0.12
C THR A 172 -4.72 -6.06 0.42
N ALA A 173 -4.22 -7.05 1.15
CA ALA A 173 -5.06 -8.07 1.78
C ALA A 173 -6.07 -7.44 2.76
N PHE A 174 -5.61 -6.52 3.61
CA PHE A 174 -6.48 -5.77 4.52
C PHE A 174 -7.52 -4.91 3.78
N GLU A 175 -7.13 -4.18 2.72
CA GLU A 175 -8.05 -3.41 1.87
C GLU A 175 -9.15 -4.31 1.29
N LEU A 176 -8.78 -5.49 0.77
CA LEU A 176 -9.73 -6.42 0.16
C LEU A 176 -10.66 -7.06 1.18
N LEU A 177 -10.13 -7.49 2.33
CA LEU A 177 -10.93 -8.07 3.41
C LEU A 177 -11.92 -7.05 3.97
N LEU A 178 -11.49 -5.81 4.19
CA LEU A 178 -12.35 -4.73 4.65
C LEU A 178 -13.44 -4.41 3.61
N ALA A 179 -13.09 -4.34 2.31
CA ALA A 179 -14.05 -4.11 1.24
C ALA A 179 -15.11 -5.22 1.14
N LEU A 180 -14.68 -6.49 1.20
CA LEU A 180 -15.58 -7.65 1.19
C LEU A 180 -16.52 -7.62 2.41
N PHE A 181 -15.96 -7.43 3.61
CA PHE A 181 -16.75 -7.36 4.84
C PHE A 181 -17.77 -6.22 4.81
N LEU A 182 -17.36 -4.99 4.49
CA LEU A 182 -18.27 -3.84 4.46
C LEU A 182 -19.36 -4.01 3.39
N SER A 183 -19.01 -4.57 2.23
CA SER A 183 -20.00 -4.81 1.18
C SER A 183 -21.05 -5.86 1.59
N ALA A 184 -20.63 -6.98 2.19
CA ALA A 184 -21.54 -7.99 2.73
C ALA A 184 -22.39 -7.43 3.86
N HIS A 185 -21.79 -6.60 4.74
CA HIS A 185 -22.51 -5.90 5.81
C HIS A 185 -23.61 -4.99 5.25
N TRP A 186 -23.28 -4.15 4.27
CA TRP A 186 -24.26 -3.21 3.68
C TRP A 186 -25.39 -3.94 2.95
N MET A 187 -25.04 -4.94 2.13
CA MET A 187 -26.04 -5.73 1.42
C MET A 187 -26.89 -6.55 2.40
N GLY A 188 -26.29 -7.06 3.49
CA GLY A 188 -27.00 -7.72 4.59
C GLY A 188 -27.98 -6.78 5.29
N CYS A 189 -27.58 -5.55 5.62
CA CYS A 189 -28.47 -4.55 6.22
C CYS A 189 -29.64 -4.20 5.29
N VAL A 190 -29.40 -4.05 3.99
CA VAL A 190 -30.47 -3.82 3.00
C VAL A 190 -31.41 -5.02 2.91
N TYR A 191 -30.87 -6.24 2.89
CA TYR A 191 -31.67 -7.46 2.79
C TYR A 191 -32.49 -7.73 4.06
N PHE A 192 -31.94 -7.43 5.23
CA PHE A 192 -32.67 -7.41 6.49
C PHE A 192 -33.83 -6.41 6.42
N PHE A 193 -33.54 -5.15 6.07
CA PHE A 193 -34.52 -4.08 6.03
C PHE A 193 -35.72 -4.46 5.15
N VAL A 194 -35.46 -5.01 3.96
CA VAL A 194 -36.51 -5.44 3.03
C VAL A 194 -37.26 -6.67 3.56
N GLY A 195 -36.55 -7.66 4.11
CA GLY A 195 -37.17 -8.87 4.65
C GLY A 195 -38.08 -8.59 5.83
N PHE A 196 -37.71 -7.65 6.71
CA PHE A 196 -38.54 -7.20 7.81
C PHE A 196 -39.77 -6.41 7.32
N ASN A 197 -39.57 -5.35 6.52
CA ASN A 197 -40.67 -4.48 6.08
C ASN A 197 -41.66 -5.13 5.09
N LYS A 198 -41.30 -6.27 4.48
CA LYS A 198 -42.16 -7.01 3.55
C LYS A 198 -42.66 -8.35 4.10
N ASN A 199 -42.49 -8.61 5.40
CA ASN A 199 -42.85 -9.87 6.05
C ASN A 199 -42.33 -11.09 5.27
N GLY A 200 -41.08 -11.01 4.82
CA GLY A 200 -40.44 -12.01 3.97
C GLY A 200 -39.59 -12.98 4.79
N TRP A 201 -38.33 -13.19 4.38
CA TRP A 201 -37.44 -14.21 4.97
C TRP A 201 -37.27 -14.08 6.49
N VAL A 202 -37.28 -12.86 7.02
CA VAL A 202 -37.16 -12.58 8.47
C VAL A 202 -38.37 -13.12 9.25
N ALA A 203 -39.57 -12.96 8.69
CA ALA A 203 -40.81 -13.40 9.34
C ALA A 203 -41.02 -14.92 9.28
N LEU A 204 -40.32 -15.59 8.36
CA LEU A 204 -40.43 -17.04 8.16
C LEU A 204 -39.51 -17.85 9.08
N GLN A 205 -38.66 -17.18 9.85
CA GLN A 205 -37.67 -17.86 10.68
C GLN A 205 -38.17 -17.97 12.13
N GLU A 206 -38.18 -19.21 12.63
CA GLU A 206 -38.71 -19.52 13.97
C GLU A 206 -37.94 -18.76 15.06
N GLY A 207 -38.68 -18.14 15.99
CA GLY A 207 -38.11 -17.44 17.16
C GLY A 207 -37.63 -16.01 16.91
N ILE A 208 -37.74 -15.50 15.68
CA ILE A 208 -37.35 -14.12 15.34
C ILE A 208 -38.51 -13.14 15.50
N MET A 209 -39.69 -13.49 15.00
CA MET A 209 -40.93 -12.71 15.15
C MET A 209 -41.84 -13.33 16.21
N VAL A 210 -42.38 -12.50 17.10
CA VAL A 210 -43.30 -12.88 18.19
C VAL A 210 -44.58 -12.06 18.03
N PRO A 211 -45.78 -12.56 18.40
CA PRO A 211 -46.99 -11.75 18.39
C PRO A 211 -46.79 -10.44 19.15
N ASP A 212 -47.22 -9.33 18.56
CA ASP A 212 -47.13 -8.01 19.16
C ASP A 212 -48.33 -7.79 20.09
N ASP A 213 -48.10 -7.93 21.39
CA ASP A 213 -49.12 -7.74 22.43
C ASP A 213 -49.28 -6.27 22.85
N SER A 214 -48.71 -5.31 22.11
CA SER A 214 -48.81 -3.88 22.46
C SER A 214 -50.20 -3.28 22.22
N ASP A 215 -50.60 -2.32 23.08
CA ASP A 215 -51.90 -1.66 23.01
C ASP A 215 -52.07 -0.92 21.66
N GLY A 216 -52.91 -1.47 20.77
CA GLY A 216 -53.17 -0.93 19.43
C GLY A 216 -52.63 -1.78 18.28
N ALA A 217 -51.88 -2.84 18.58
CA ALA A 217 -51.45 -3.83 17.60
C ALA A 217 -52.66 -4.65 17.09
N GLY A 218 -52.74 -4.83 15.77
CA GLY A 218 -53.78 -5.68 15.16
C GLY A 218 -53.57 -7.16 15.47
N PRO A 219 -54.59 -8.01 15.30
CA PRO A 219 -54.50 -9.45 15.62
C PRO A 219 -53.45 -10.24 14.81
N ASP A 220 -52.90 -9.65 13.75
CA ASP A 220 -51.82 -10.23 12.92
C ASP A 220 -50.49 -9.43 13.04
N ALA A 221 -50.35 -8.58 14.06
CA ALA A 221 -49.14 -7.82 14.30
C ALA A 221 -48.06 -8.70 14.95
N TYR A 222 -46.84 -8.60 14.43
CA TYR A 222 -45.69 -9.33 14.93
C TYR A 222 -44.55 -8.35 15.22
N ALA A 223 -43.91 -8.50 16.37
CA ALA A 223 -42.75 -7.73 16.81
C ALA A 223 -41.47 -8.59 16.78
N LEU A 224 -40.32 -7.94 16.59
CA LEU A 224 -39.02 -8.60 16.66
C LEU A 224 -38.67 -8.95 18.11
N ASN A 225 -38.27 -10.20 18.34
CA ASN A 225 -37.62 -10.59 19.59
C ASN A 225 -36.18 -10.03 19.62
N MET A 226 -35.81 -9.32 20.69
CA MET A 226 -34.46 -8.76 20.85
C MET A 226 -33.35 -9.83 20.85
N ASP A 227 -33.63 -11.03 21.38
CA ASP A 227 -32.68 -12.16 21.31
C ASP A 227 -32.60 -12.73 19.87
N GLY A 228 -33.72 -12.67 19.14
CA GLY A 228 -33.81 -13.03 17.73
C GLY A 228 -33.16 -12.01 16.79
N LEU A 229 -33.04 -10.74 17.22
CA LEU A 229 -32.47 -9.67 16.41
C LEU A 229 -31.00 -9.91 16.08
N TYR A 230 -30.19 -10.27 17.06
CA TYR A 230 -28.77 -10.58 16.82
C TYR A 230 -28.63 -11.72 15.80
N TYR A 231 -29.41 -12.79 15.99
CA TYR A 231 -29.41 -13.93 15.10
C TYR A 231 -29.86 -13.57 13.68
N ALA A 232 -30.96 -12.83 13.55
CA ALA A 232 -31.47 -12.33 12.26
C ALA A 232 -30.44 -11.43 11.55
N SER A 233 -29.76 -10.55 12.30
CA SER A 233 -28.73 -9.65 11.76
C SER A 233 -27.54 -10.43 11.21
N VAL A 234 -27.03 -11.40 11.98
CA VAL A 234 -25.93 -12.27 11.55
C VAL A 234 -26.33 -13.12 10.35
N THR A 235 -27.56 -13.63 10.36
CA THR A 235 -28.16 -14.41 9.26
C THR A 235 -28.23 -13.59 7.96
N ALA A 236 -28.60 -12.30 8.04
CA ALA A 236 -28.64 -11.41 6.88
C ALA A 236 -27.24 -11.17 6.28
N ILE A 237 -26.23 -10.95 7.13
CA ILE A 237 -24.83 -10.79 6.69
C ILE A 237 -24.31 -12.10 6.09
N TYR A 238 -24.64 -13.25 6.70
CA TYR A 238 -24.30 -14.57 6.17
C TYR A 238 -24.90 -14.80 4.78
N TRP A 239 -26.18 -14.47 4.58
CA TRP A 239 -26.82 -14.54 3.26
C TRP A 239 -26.12 -13.64 2.23
N ALA A 240 -25.79 -12.40 2.61
CA ALA A 240 -25.10 -11.47 1.73
C ALA A 240 -23.69 -11.99 1.37
N ALA A 241 -22.92 -12.47 2.35
CA ALA A 241 -21.59 -13.01 2.15
C ALA A 241 -21.61 -14.24 1.23
N THR A 242 -22.50 -15.21 1.47
CA THR A 242 -22.62 -16.43 0.67
C THR A 242 -23.11 -16.15 -0.75
N THR A 243 -24.01 -15.17 -0.93
CA THR A 243 -24.50 -14.72 -2.24
C THR A 243 -23.40 -14.02 -3.03
N MET A 244 -22.70 -13.07 -2.40
CA MET A 244 -21.65 -12.28 -3.06
C MET A 244 -20.40 -13.11 -3.39
N THR A 245 -20.12 -14.15 -2.61
CA THR A 245 -19.03 -15.10 -2.87
C THR A 245 -19.45 -16.25 -3.78
N THR A 246 -20.67 -16.24 -4.31
CA THR A 246 -21.22 -17.28 -5.21
C THR A 246 -21.30 -18.68 -4.60
N ILE A 247 -21.23 -18.80 -3.27
CA ILE A 247 -21.38 -20.07 -2.54
C ILE A 247 -22.86 -20.50 -2.54
N GLY A 248 -23.75 -19.59 -2.12
CA GLY A 248 -25.21 -19.74 -2.20
C GLY A 248 -25.76 -21.08 -1.69
N TYR A 249 -25.63 -21.38 -0.39
CA TYR A 249 -26.13 -22.64 0.20
C TYR A 249 -27.64 -22.87 0.01
N GLY A 250 -28.43 -21.80 -0.14
CA GLY A 250 -29.86 -21.89 -0.43
C GLY A 250 -30.74 -22.16 0.79
N ASP A 251 -30.19 -21.99 1.99
CA ASP A 251 -30.88 -22.07 3.28
C ASP A 251 -31.74 -20.83 3.58
N ILE A 252 -31.33 -19.66 3.09
CA ILE A 252 -32.12 -18.42 3.14
C ILE A 252 -32.50 -18.02 1.72
N VAL A 253 -33.80 -18.01 1.45
CA VAL A 253 -34.36 -17.76 0.11
C VAL A 253 -35.28 -16.54 0.10
N ALA A 254 -35.28 -15.82 -1.02
CA ALA A 254 -36.17 -14.68 -1.24
C ALA A 254 -37.58 -15.16 -1.60
N TRP A 255 -38.58 -14.71 -0.85
CA TRP A 255 -39.98 -15.11 -1.02
C TRP A 255 -40.77 -14.08 -1.82
N THR A 256 -40.62 -12.80 -1.45
CA THR A 256 -41.34 -11.69 -2.06
C THR A 256 -40.69 -11.24 -3.38
N ALA A 257 -41.47 -10.61 -4.26
CA ALA A 257 -40.94 -10.04 -5.49
C ALA A 257 -39.84 -9.00 -5.23
N VAL A 258 -39.99 -8.20 -4.17
CA VAL A 258 -39.03 -7.16 -3.76
C VAL A 258 -37.71 -7.79 -3.30
N GLU A 259 -37.75 -8.83 -2.46
CA GLU A 259 -36.55 -9.57 -2.05
C GLU A 259 -35.83 -10.18 -3.24
N LYS A 260 -36.57 -10.76 -4.20
CA LYS A 260 -35.98 -11.32 -5.42
C LYS A 260 -35.28 -10.25 -6.26
N THR A 261 -35.86 -9.05 -6.38
CA THR A 261 -35.21 -7.92 -7.06
C THR A 261 -33.91 -7.49 -6.37
N VAL A 262 -33.93 -7.40 -5.03
CA VAL A 262 -32.73 -7.08 -4.24
C VAL A 262 -31.68 -8.19 -4.40
N ALA A 263 -32.07 -9.46 -4.32
CA ALA A 263 -31.17 -10.59 -4.50
C ALA A 263 -30.46 -10.56 -5.85
N VAL A 264 -31.18 -10.30 -6.95
CA VAL A 264 -30.58 -10.15 -8.28
C VAL A 264 -29.56 -9.00 -8.31
N ALA A 265 -29.90 -7.84 -7.72
CA ALA A 265 -28.97 -6.72 -7.64
C ALA A 265 -27.69 -7.06 -6.84
N VAL A 266 -27.85 -7.73 -5.68
CA VAL A 266 -26.73 -8.19 -4.85
C VAL A 266 -25.85 -9.20 -5.58
N MET A 267 -26.43 -10.13 -6.35
CA MET A 267 -25.68 -11.09 -7.15
C MET A 267 -24.82 -10.39 -8.23
N VAL A 268 -25.38 -9.41 -8.95
CA VAL A 268 -24.63 -8.64 -9.96
C VAL A 268 -23.48 -7.86 -9.33
N LEU A 269 -23.73 -7.19 -8.20
CA LEU A 269 -22.70 -6.48 -7.45
C LEU A 269 -21.63 -7.43 -6.89
N GLY A 270 -22.04 -8.60 -6.41
CA GLY A 270 -21.16 -9.66 -5.92
C GLY A 270 -20.19 -10.14 -7.01
N CYS A 271 -20.69 -10.43 -8.20
CA CYS A 271 -19.86 -10.79 -9.36
C CYS A 271 -18.83 -9.70 -9.70
N ALA A 272 -19.24 -8.43 -9.72
CA ALA A 272 -18.35 -7.31 -9.99
C ALA A 272 -17.26 -7.17 -8.91
N LEU A 273 -17.64 -7.30 -7.64
CA LEU A 273 -16.71 -7.24 -6.52
C LEU A 273 -15.71 -8.40 -6.55
N PHE A 274 -16.17 -9.63 -6.81
CA PHE A 274 -15.32 -10.81 -6.91
C PHE A 274 -14.31 -10.70 -8.08
N ALA A 275 -14.73 -10.16 -9.22
CA ALA A 275 -13.83 -9.88 -10.33
C ALA A 275 -12.77 -8.83 -9.97
N TRP A 276 -13.18 -7.76 -9.27
CA TRP A 276 -12.26 -6.71 -8.80
C TRP A 276 -11.25 -7.23 -7.77
N THR A 277 -11.69 -8.03 -6.78
CA THR A 277 -10.78 -8.60 -5.78
C THR A 277 -9.78 -9.56 -6.41
N THR A 278 -10.24 -10.44 -7.31
CA THR A 278 -9.38 -11.36 -8.06
C THR A 278 -8.32 -10.58 -8.85
N SER A 279 -8.73 -9.54 -9.60
CA SER A 279 -7.80 -8.69 -10.36
C SER A 279 -6.75 -8.02 -9.46
N LYS A 280 -7.16 -7.49 -8.30
CA LYS A 280 -6.25 -6.86 -7.33
C LYS A 280 -5.25 -7.87 -6.76
N ILE A 281 -5.70 -9.07 -6.36
CA ILE A 281 -4.82 -10.14 -5.87
C ILE A 281 -3.82 -10.52 -6.95
N THR A 282 -4.28 -10.79 -8.18
CA THR A 282 -3.40 -11.11 -9.31
C THR A 282 -2.37 -10.01 -9.51
N SER A 283 -2.77 -8.74 -9.53
CA SER A 283 -1.85 -7.62 -9.75
C SER A 283 -0.71 -7.52 -8.73
N VAL A 284 -0.95 -7.96 -7.49
CA VAL A 284 0.06 -7.96 -6.42
C VAL A 284 0.92 -9.21 -6.47
N ILE A 285 0.34 -10.38 -6.75
CA ILE A 285 1.09 -11.63 -6.87
C ILE A 285 2.01 -11.60 -8.10
N THR A 286 1.52 -11.06 -9.21
CA THR A 286 2.31 -10.88 -10.45
C THR A 286 3.22 -9.66 -10.40
N ALA A 287 3.22 -8.89 -9.29
CA ALA A 287 4.15 -7.79 -9.12
C ALA A 287 5.54 -8.35 -8.82
N GLU A 288 6.26 -8.72 -9.89
CA GLU A 288 7.64 -9.17 -9.80
C GLU A 288 8.53 -8.06 -9.21
N PRO A 289 9.46 -8.38 -8.29
CA PRO A 289 10.38 -7.39 -7.76
C PRO A 289 11.18 -6.77 -8.92
N PHE A 290 11.13 -5.43 -9.00
CA PHE A 290 11.63 -4.66 -10.14
C PHE A 290 13.06 -5.04 -10.56
N CYS A 291 13.96 -5.26 -9.60
CA CYS A 291 15.36 -5.59 -9.85
C CYS A 291 15.57 -7.01 -10.38
N ALA A 292 14.76 -7.98 -9.94
CA ALA A 292 14.81 -9.35 -10.46
C ALA A 292 14.25 -9.41 -11.89
N LYS A 293 13.12 -8.71 -12.12
CA LYS A 293 12.56 -8.55 -13.45
C LYS A 293 13.55 -7.92 -14.42
N ARG A 294 14.27 -6.87 -13.98
CA ARG A 294 15.30 -6.21 -14.78
C ARG A 294 16.44 -7.17 -15.14
N PHE A 295 16.91 -7.98 -14.20
CA PHE A 295 17.94 -8.99 -14.46
C PHE A 295 17.47 -10.03 -15.48
N SER A 296 16.27 -10.61 -15.27
CA SER A 296 15.67 -11.59 -16.18
C SER A 296 15.52 -11.03 -17.59
N ASN A 297 14.94 -9.83 -17.72
CA ASN A 297 14.80 -9.14 -19.01
C ASN A 297 16.15 -8.92 -19.69
N ARG A 298 17.19 -8.49 -18.96
CA ARG A 298 18.51 -8.26 -19.53
C ARG A 298 19.18 -9.55 -20.00
N LEU A 299 19.02 -10.64 -19.25
CA LEU A 299 19.52 -11.96 -19.65
C LEU A 299 18.81 -12.47 -20.91
N GLN A 300 17.49 -12.26 -21.01
CA GLN A 300 16.71 -12.61 -22.19
C GLN A 300 17.14 -11.78 -23.41
N GLU A 301 17.22 -10.46 -23.28
CA GLU A 301 17.71 -9.55 -24.34
C GLU A 301 19.10 -9.97 -24.86
N THR A 302 19.99 -10.37 -23.95
CA THR A 302 21.33 -10.84 -24.29
C THR A 302 21.29 -12.14 -25.13
N ARG A 303 20.42 -13.09 -24.75
CA ARG A 303 20.22 -14.34 -25.50
C ARG A 303 19.61 -14.10 -26.87
N ASP A 304 18.63 -13.20 -26.94
CA ASP A 304 17.98 -12.85 -28.21
C ASP A 304 19.00 -12.23 -29.17
N PHE A 305 19.86 -11.33 -28.68
CA PHE A 305 20.97 -10.75 -29.45
C PHE A 305 21.96 -11.81 -29.96
N PHE A 306 22.35 -12.77 -29.11
CA PHE A 306 23.27 -13.85 -29.51
C PHE A 306 22.68 -14.77 -30.57
N ARG A 307 21.39 -15.10 -30.44
CA ARG A 307 20.67 -15.93 -31.40
C ARG A 307 20.54 -15.23 -32.75
N GLU A 308 20.24 -13.94 -32.76
CA GLU A 308 20.15 -13.14 -33.98
C GLU A 308 21.49 -13.11 -34.74
N HIS A 309 22.60 -12.96 -34.03
CA HIS A 309 23.94 -12.86 -34.61
C HIS A 309 24.66 -14.22 -34.76
N ARG A 310 24.01 -15.33 -34.39
CA ARG A 310 24.55 -16.71 -34.47
C ARG A 310 25.91 -16.87 -33.78
N LEU A 311 26.05 -16.33 -32.58
CA LEU A 311 27.30 -16.45 -31.82
C LEU A 311 27.58 -17.91 -31.42
N PRO A 312 28.87 -18.31 -31.29
CA PRO A 312 29.21 -19.65 -30.83
C PRO A 312 28.68 -19.94 -29.41
N PRO A 313 28.19 -21.17 -29.13
CA PRO A 313 27.59 -21.52 -27.83
C PRO A 313 28.58 -21.41 -26.66
N ALA A 314 29.89 -21.55 -26.93
CA ALA A 314 30.93 -21.35 -25.93
C ALA A 314 31.01 -19.89 -25.45
N LEU A 315 30.82 -18.92 -26.36
CA LEU A 315 30.83 -17.50 -26.02
C LEU A 315 29.55 -17.10 -25.26
N GLU A 316 28.40 -17.63 -25.68
CA GLU A 316 27.14 -17.44 -24.97
C GLU A 316 27.22 -17.95 -23.52
N LYS A 317 27.78 -19.16 -23.32
CA LYS A 317 27.97 -19.72 -21.97
C LYS A 317 28.90 -18.86 -21.11
N ARG A 318 30.00 -18.34 -21.68
CA ARG A 318 30.93 -17.44 -20.98
C ARG A 318 30.26 -16.13 -20.55
N ILE A 319 29.53 -15.46 -21.45
CA ILE A 319 28.86 -14.20 -21.12
C ILE A 319 27.69 -14.43 -20.15
N GLY A 320 26.97 -15.55 -20.29
CA GLY A 320 25.95 -15.95 -19.31
C GLY A 320 26.53 -16.17 -17.90
N ALA A 321 27.70 -16.80 -17.80
CA ALA A 321 28.41 -16.98 -16.53
C ALA A 321 28.86 -15.62 -15.94
N LEU A 322 29.34 -14.70 -16.78
CA LEU A 322 29.66 -13.34 -16.36
C LEU A 322 28.45 -12.60 -15.78
N HIS A 323 27.28 -12.68 -16.42
CA HIS A 323 26.05 -12.07 -15.90
C HIS A 323 25.66 -12.64 -14.52
N MET A 324 25.82 -13.96 -14.30
CA MET A 324 25.57 -14.59 -13.00
C MET A 324 26.60 -14.15 -11.94
N LEU A 325 27.87 -13.96 -12.32
CA LEU A 325 28.92 -13.46 -11.44
C LEU A 325 28.68 -12.01 -11.02
N MET A 326 28.21 -11.16 -11.94
CA MET A 326 27.90 -9.75 -11.65
C MET A 326 26.67 -9.60 -10.74
N HIS A 327 25.71 -10.53 -10.82
CA HIS A 327 24.42 -10.45 -10.13
C HIS A 327 24.09 -11.78 -9.40
N PRO A 328 24.82 -12.13 -8.33
CA PRO A 328 24.67 -13.43 -7.66
C PRO A 328 23.28 -13.65 -7.04
N GLU A 329 22.59 -12.57 -6.63
CA GLU A 329 21.22 -12.63 -6.10
C GLU A 329 20.14 -12.69 -7.21
N GLY A 330 20.55 -12.70 -8.48
CA GLY A 330 19.61 -12.62 -9.61
C GLY A 330 18.90 -11.28 -9.71
N THR A 331 19.46 -10.21 -9.14
CA THR A 331 18.91 -8.85 -9.17
C THR A 331 19.89 -7.86 -9.78
N MET A 332 19.38 -6.98 -10.63
CA MET A 332 20.17 -5.96 -11.32
C MET A 332 19.73 -4.56 -10.91
N HIS A 333 20.66 -3.79 -10.36
CA HIS A 333 20.48 -2.37 -10.04
C HIS A 333 21.08 -1.49 -11.15
N ASP A 334 20.42 -0.36 -11.42
CA ASP A 334 20.95 0.67 -12.31
C ASP A 334 21.79 1.67 -11.53
N GLU A 335 22.98 1.24 -11.08
CA GLU A 335 23.84 2.09 -10.26
C GLU A 335 24.16 3.44 -10.95
N SER A 336 24.40 3.40 -12.26
CA SER A 336 24.70 4.60 -13.05
C SER A 336 23.50 5.54 -13.14
N GLY A 337 22.29 5.01 -13.36
CA GLY A 337 21.06 5.80 -13.33
C GLY A 337 20.81 6.42 -11.97
N LEU A 338 20.92 5.62 -10.90
CA LEU A 338 20.71 6.09 -9.52
C LEU A 338 21.69 7.20 -9.11
N LEU A 339 22.96 7.08 -9.50
CA LEU A 339 23.97 8.10 -9.24
C LEU A 339 23.76 9.37 -10.07
N ARG A 340 23.14 9.27 -11.24
CA ARG A 340 22.78 10.42 -12.09
C ARG A 340 21.56 11.19 -11.57
N ASP A 341 20.65 10.52 -10.89
CA ASP A 341 19.47 11.13 -10.28
C ASP A 341 19.82 11.96 -9.02
N LEU A 342 21.01 11.74 -8.45
CA LEU A 342 21.51 12.41 -7.27
C LEU A 342 22.25 13.71 -7.63
N PRO A 343 22.10 14.79 -6.83
CA PRO A 343 22.99 15.95 -6.89
C PRO A 343 24.46 15.55 -6.73
N GLU A 344 25.38 16.26 -7.39
CA GLU A 344 26.80 15.88 -7.44
C GLU A 344 27.43 15.63 -6.06
N GLY A 345 27.04 16.42 -5.05
CA GLY A 345 27.54 16.26 -3.69
C GLY A 345 27.14 14.91 -3.07
N LEU A 346 25.86 14.53 -3.21
CA LEU A 346 25.33 13.26 -2.68
C LEU A 346 25.86 12.07 -3.47
N ALA A 347 25.93 12.18 -4.81
CA ALA A 347 26.51 11.13 -5.64
C ALA A 347 27.98 10.86 -5.26
N ALA A 348 28.77 11.91 -5.02
CA ALA A 348 30.16 11.78 -4.60
C ALA A 348 30.30 11.15 -3.21
N GLU A 349 29.38 11.44 -2.28
CA GLU A 349 29.36 10.84 -0.95
C GLU A 349 29.06 9.34 -1.01
N VAL A 350 28.06 8.94 -1.81
CA VAL A 350 27.73 7.52 -2.05
C VAL A 350 28.92 6.78 -2.68
N GLN A 351 29.52 7.33 -3.73
CA GLN A 351 30.68 6.71 -4.39
C GLN A 351 31.89 6.58 -3.45
N HIS A 352 32.15 7.60 -2.62
CA HIS A 352 33.23 7.54 -1.63
C HIS A 352 32.99 6.42 -0.62
N HIS A 353 31.74 6.24 -0.18
CA HIS A 353 31.37 5.17 0.74
C HIS A 353 31.54 3.78 0.12
N LEU A 354 31.15 3.61 -1.15
CA LEU A 354 31.25 2.33 -1.88
C LEU A 354 32.70 1.88 -2.12
N LEU A 355 33.63 2.83 -2.30
CA LEU A 355 35.04 2.56 -2.64
C LEU A 355 36.00 2.68 -1.46
N ARG A 356 35.48 2.86 -0.23
CA ARG A 356 36.28 3.13 0.99
C ARG A 356 37.36 2.08 1.27
N ASP A 357 37.04 0.83 0.98
CA ASP A 357 37.89 -0.34 1.16
C ASP A 357 39.08 -0.33 0.20
N VAL A 358 38.83 -0.03 -1.08
CA VAL A 358 39.88 0.10 -2.10
C VAL A 358 40.81 1.27 -1.77
N MET A 359 40.24 2.41 -1.38
CA MET A 359 41.01 3.60 -0.99
C MET A 359 41.88 3.36 0.26
N ALA A 360 41.40 2.58 1.23
CA ALA A 360 42.16 2.27 2.43
C ALA A 360 43.33 1.31 2.18
N LYS A 361 43.16 0.35 1.24
CA LYS A 361 44.17 -0.66 0.94
C LYS A 361 45.28 -0.18 0.00
N CYS A 362 44.98 0.74 -0.91
CA CYS A 362 45.93 1.15 -1.94
C CYS A 362 46.77 2.38 -1.50
N PRO A 363 48.11 2.26 -1.41
CA PRO A 363 49.01 3.33 -0.94
C PRO A 363 48.92 4.62 -1.77
N LEU A 364 48.57 4.52 -3.06
CA LEU A 364 48.44 5.65 -3.96
C LEU A 364 47.41 6.68 -3.46
N PHE A 365 46.33 6.22 -2.80
CA PHE A 365 45.31 7.12 -2.26
C PHE A 365 45.70 7.78 -0.94
N ALA A 366 46.67 7.22 -0.19
CA ALA A 366 47.21 7.83 1.01
C ALA A 366 48.07 9.06 0.66
N ALA A 367 48.75 9.04 -0.48
CA ALA A 367 49.51 10.16 -1.01
C ALA A 367 48.63 11.25 -1.69
N CYS A 368 47.36 10.95 -1.97
CA CYS A 368 46.46 11.88 -2.67
C CYS A 368 45.67 12.79 -1.70
N GLY A 369 45.66 14.09 -1.97
CA GLY A 369 44.77 15.03 -1.29
C GLY A 369 43.28 14.71 -1.53
N ALA A 370 42.41 15.09 -0.57
CA ALA A 370 40.97 14.81 -0.62
C ALA A 370 40.25 15.24 -1.92
N PRO A 371 40.60 16.35 -2.60
CA PRO A 371 40.00 16.74 -3.88
C PRO A 371 40.41 15.84 -5.06
N ALA A 372 41.66 15.35 -5.07
CA ALA A 372 42.16 14.43 -6.09
C ALA A 372 41.51 13.06 -5.93
N ARG A 373 41.44 12.56 -4.68
CA ARG A 373 40.77 11.30 -4.34
C ARG A 373 39.31 11.28 -4.81
N ARG A 374 38.54 12.34 -4.51
CA ARG A 374 37.14 12.46 -4.97
C ARG A 374 37.02 12.44 -6.50
N ARG A 375 37.93 13.09 -7.23
CA ARG A 375 37.94 13.08 -8.70
C ARG A 375 38.25 11.70 -9.28
N ILE A 376 39.17 10.95 -8.67
CA ILE A 376 39.50 9.59 -9.09
C ILE A 376 38.32 8.65 -8.81
N CYS A 377 37.73 8.70 -7.60
CA CYS A 377 36.56 7.89 -7.26
C CYS A 377 35.38 8.10 -8.21
N ARG A 378 35.14 9.34 -8.67
CA ARG A 378 34.07 9.63 -9.65
C ARG A 378 34.27 8.94 -11.00
N ARG A 379 35.49 8.57 -11.36
CA ARG A 379 35.83 7.91 -12.63
C ARG A 379 36.03 6.40 -12.50
N MET A 380 36.17 5.89 -11.27
CA MET A 380 36.28 4.46 -11.04
C MET A 380 34.97 3.76 -11.38
N ARG A 381 35.09 2.60 -12.04
CA ARG A 381 33.98 1.71 -12.38
C ARG A 381 34.29 0.32 -11.85
N LEU A 382 33.26 -0.35 -11.33
CA LEU A 382 33.39 -1.75 -10.95
C LEU A 382 33.43 -2.60 -12.23
N CYS A 383 34.39 -3.52 -12.30
CA CYS A 383 34.57 -4.44 -13.41
C CYS A 383 34.66 -5.85 -12.83
N TYR A 384 34.03 -6.80 -13.52
CA TYR A 384 34.06 -8.22 -13.17
C TYR A 384 34.72 -8.96 -14.32
N VAL A 385 35.68 -9.82 -13.98
CA VAL A 385 36.45 -10.59 -14.95
C VAL A 385 36.35 -12.05 -14.52
N PRO A 386 35.79 -12.94 -15.38
CA PRO A 386 35.73 -14.36 -15.08
C PRO A 386 37.11 -15.00 -15.15
N GLU A 387 37.25 -16.17 -14.54
CA GLU A 387 38.50 -16.93 -14.56
C GLU A 387 38.92 -17.27 -16.01
N GLY A 388 40.21 -17.07 -16.31
CA GLY A 388 40.80 -17.37 -17.61
C GLY A 388 40.75 -16.24 -18.66
N GLU A 389 40.22 -15.06 -18.33
CA GLU A 389 40.31 -13.87 -19.20
C GLU A 389 41.58 -13.06 -18.90
N SER A 390 42.22 -12.53 -19.94
CA SER A 390 43.34 -11.60 -19.84
C SER A 390 42.84 -10.16 -19.58
N LEU A 391 43.48 -9.45 -18.64
CA LEU A 391 43.25 -8.01 -18.40
C LEU A 391 44.07 -7.14 -19.37
N TYR A 392 45.32 -7.55 -19.58
CA TYR A 392 46.28 -6.95 -20.50
C TYR A 392 47.13 -8.07 -21.11
N GLU A 393 47.42 -7.94 -22.39
CA GLU A 393 48.39 -8.75 -23.11
C GLU A 393 49.64 -7.93 -23.45
N GLU A 394 50.76 -8.61 -23.70
CA GLU A 394 51.99 -7.93 -24.09
C GLU A 394 51.79 -7.20 -25.42
N GLY A 395 52.03 -5.89 -25.43
CA GLY A 395 51.81 -5.02 -26.59
C GLY A 395 50.52 -4.20 -26.53
N ASP A 396 49.64 -4.45 -25.54
CA ASP A 396 48.44 -3.64 -25.34
C ASP A 396 48.76 -2.22 -24.85
N THR A 397 47.90 -1.27 -25.23
CA THR A 397 47.92 0.09 -24.68
C THR A 397 47.33 0.11 -23.27
N ALA A 398 48.09 0.65 -22.31
CA ALA A 398 47.63 0.77 -20.92
C ALA A 398 46.61 1.91 -20.77
N ASP A 399 45.36 1.67 -21.18
CA ASP A 399 44.28 2.66 -21.21
C ASP A 399 43.56 2.85 -19.86
N ALA A 400 43.79 1.96 -18.89
CA ALA A 400 43.15 1.98 -17.59
C ALA A 400 44.07 1.48 -16.47
N VAL A 401 43.76 1.88 -15.24
CA VAL A 401 44.40 1.34 -14.04
C VAL A 401 43.39 0.50 -13.28
N PHE A 402 43.72 -0.76 -13.06
CA PHE A 402 42.88 -1.70 -12.32
C PHE A 402 43.30 -1.77 -10.85
N PHE A 403 42.31 -1.74 -9.96
CA PHE A 403 42.51 -1.93 -8.53
C PHE A 403 41.78 -3.19 -8.12
N VAL A 404 42.53 -4.21 -7.70
CA VAL A 404 41.95 -5.49 -7.28
C VAL A 404 41.25 -5.30 -5.93
N ARG A 405 39.91 -5.36 -5.97
CA ARG A 405 39.07 -5.26 -4.77
C ARG A 405 38.89 -6.61 -4.08
N ALA A 406 38.62 -7.64 -4.87
CA ALA A 406 38.44 -9.04 -4.47
C ALA A 406 38.87 -9.96 -5.62
N GLY A 407 39.42 -11.13 -5.29
CA GLY A 407 40.00 -12.06 -6.26
C GLY A 407 41.54 -11.98 -6.33
N ALA A 408 42.11 -12.69 -7.30
CA ALA A 408 43.54 -12.72 -7.58
C ALA A 408 43.77 -12.51 -9.08
N VAL A 409 44.93 -11.95 -9.43
CA VAL A 409 45.39 -11.76 -10.81
C VAL A 409 46.80 -12.29 -10.87
N ASP A 410 47.06 -13.18 -11.82
CA ASP A 410 48.38 -13.76 -12.05
C ASP A 410 49.04 -13.09 -13.25
N LEU A 411 50.34 -12.82 -13.14
CA LEU A 411 51.16 -12.38 -14.26
C LEU A 411 51.67 -13.63 -14.97
N LEU A 412 51.23 -13.85 -16.20
CA LEU A 412 51.72 -14.92 -17.05
C LEU A 412 52.87 -14.36 -17.90
N GLU A 413 54.08 -14.85 -17.67
CA GLU A 413 55.20 -14.57 -18.57
C GLU A 413 54.95 -15.30 -19.90
N PRO A 414 55.24 -14.67 -21.05
CA PRO A 414 55.17 -15.36 -22.33
C PRO A 414 56.11 -16.56 -22.29
N PRO A 415 55.76 -17.69 -22.93
CA PRO A 415 56.63 -18.86 -22.95
C PRO A 415 57.97 -18.46 -23.56
N GLY A 416 59.00 -18.37 -22.70
CA GLY A 416 60.35 -18.04 -23.13
C GLY A 416 60.83 -18.99 -24.21
N PRO A 417 61.74 -18.57 -25.11
CA PRO A 417 62.36 -19.48 -26.06
C PRO A 417 62.99 -20.63 -25.27
N GLY A 418 62.66 -21.86 -25.65
CA GLY A 418 63.12 -23.07 -24.97
C GLY A 418 64.65 -23.10 -24.79
N PRO A 419 65.16 -23.91 -23.85
CA PRO A 419 66.57 -23.88 -23.46
C PRO A 419 67.44 -24.33 -24.62
N GLY A 420 68.00 -23.37 -25.35
CA GLY A 420 68.73 -23.64 -26.57
C GLY A 420 69.33 -22.39 -27.23
N SER A 421 70.03 -21.55 -26.45
CA SER A 421 71.21 -20.77 -26.91
C SER A 421 71.57 -19.69 -25.87
N GLY A 422 72.74 -19.84 -25.23
CA GLY A 422 73.49 -18.68 -24.73
C GLY A 422 74.30 -18.04 -25.88
N PRO A 423 75.05 -16.94 -25.65
CA PRO A 423 75.60 -16.53 -24.35
C PRO A 423 75.59 -15.01 -24.00
N SER A 424 75.81 -14.76 -22.70
CA SER A 424 76.57 -13.68 -22.05
C SER A 424 76.25 -12.19 -22.30
N GLY A 425 75.96 -11.48 -21.21
CA GLY A 425 76.54 -10.16 -20.92
C GLY A 425 75.55 -9.04 -20.58
N GLY A 426 75.77 -8.38 -19.44
CA GLY A 426 75.26 -7.03 -19.17
C GLY A 426 74.34 -6.93 -17.95
N GLY A 427 74.88 -6.45 -16.83
CA GLY A 427 74.10 -6.14 -15.64
C GLY A 427 73.14 -4.97 -15.82
N GLY A 428 71.98 -5.06 -15.18
CA GLY A 428 70.98 -4.01 -15.10
C GLY A 428 69.98 -4.34 -13.99
N SER A 429 70.26 -3.79 -12.80
CA SER A 429 69.39 -3.62 -11.63
C SER A 429 67.97 -4.23 -11.67
N ASP A 430 67.78 -5.29 -10.87
CA ASP A 430 66.48 -5.75 -10.40
C ASP A 430 65.80 -4.66 -9.57
N LEU A 431 64.74 -4.08 -10.12
CA LEU A 431 63.83 -3.15 -9.44
C LEU A 431 62.39 -3.68 -9.45
N TRP A 432 62.21 -5.00 -9.40
CA TRP A 432 60.89 -5.62 -9.25
C TRP A 432 60.94 -6.88 -8.36
N ALA A 433 61.37 -6.70 -7.11
CA ALA A 433 61.10 -7.69 -6.07
C ALA A 433 59.72 -7.46 -5.45
N GLY A 434 58.66 -7.80 -6.20
CA GLY A 434 57.29 -7.93 -5.69
C GLY A 434 57.10 -9.32 -5.09
N ARG A 435 56.83 -9.38 -3.79
CA ARG A 435 56.65 -10.60 -2.98
C ARG A 435 55.74 -11.65 -3.63
N ARG A 436 56.23 -12.90 -3.66
CA ARG A 436 55.44 -14.11 -3.85
C ARG A 436 54.34 -14.24 -2.78
N GLY A 437 53.16 -14.65 -3.22
CA GLY A 437 52.19 -15.41 -2.45
C GLY A 437 51.54 -14.69 -1.27
N VAL A 438 50.33 -14.17 -1.49
CA VAL A 438 49.36 -14.03 -0.42
C VAL A 438 48.24 -15.05 -0.66
N HIS A 439 48.44 -16.24 -0.11
CA HIS A 439 47.33 -17.11 0.25
C HIS A 439 46.59 -16.46 1.42
N THR A 440 45.37 -15.96 1.20
CA THR A 440 44.42 -15.79 2.30
C THR A 440 43.65 -17.09 2.48
N GLY A 441 44.18 -17.96 3.35
CA GLY A 441 43.42 -19.02 3.99
C GLY A 441 42.77 -18.53 5.28
N GLY A 442 41.56 -19.01 5.55
CA GLY A 442 40.75 -18.76 6.75
C GLY A 442 39.34 -18.33 6.34
N GLY A 443 38.26 -19.01 6.66
CA GLY A 443 37.94 -19.78 7.87
C GLY A 443 36.54 -19.34 8.29
N GLY A 444 35.66 -20.28 8.65
CA GLY A 444 34.22 -20.06 8.78
C GLY A 444 33.77 -18.95 9.74
N GLY A 445 32.51 -18.56 9.54
CA GLY A 445 31.74 -17.56 10.29
C GLY A 445 30.49 -17.18 9.52
#